data_AF-K7ZC29-F1
#
_entry.id   AF-K7ZC29-F1
#
_cell.length_a   1.000
_cell.length_b   1.000
_cell.length_c   1.000
_cell.angle_alpha   90.00
_cell.angle_beta   90.00
_cell.angle_gamma   90.00
#
_symmetry.space_group_name_H-M   'P 1'
#
loop_
_entity.id
_entity.type
_entity.pdbx_description
1 polymer ?
#
loop_
_entity_poly.entity_id
_entity_poly.type
_entity_poly.pdbx_seq_one_letter_code
_entity_poly.pdbx_strand_id
1 'polypeptide(L)'
;MMKLLLVVAVIIGLGAFRAEAAPLCHVAKSTKLAMDQRDDLRLKCLKQKKNQINVTQCLAVAGTMEYSTNAEDARLVCLYDLRQQPNLKECHAISKLMEFPDSGDEARWECLRKFNRTISKKQCQKLAKSMSYPANEERAQVYCEQELQ
;
A
#
# COMPACT_ATOMS: atom_id res chain seq x y z
N MET A 1 31.52 60.59 30.60
CA MET A 1 30.59 59.68 31.32
C MET A 1 30.05 58.67 30.33
N MET A 2 30.55 57.44 30.36
CA MET A 2 30.29 56.41 29.35
C MET A 2 29.22 55.45 29.90
N LYS A 3 28.00 55.49 29.33
CA LYS A 3 26.90 54.60 29.72
C LYS A 3 26.98 53.31 28.91
N LEU A 4 27.43 52.24 29.57
CA LEU A 4 27.39 50.87 29.08
C LEU A 4 25.94 50.36 29.17
N LEU A 5 25.27 50.15 28.04
CA LEU A 5 23.95 49.51 28.01
C LEU A 5 24.12 48.03 27.67
N LEU A 6 23.89 47.20 28.69
CA LEU A 6 23.96 45.74 28.65
C LEU A 6 22.63 45.22 28.08
N VAL A 7 22.62 44.85 26.80
CA VAL A 7 21.43 44.25 26.15
C VAL A 7 21.42 42.76 26.50
N VAL A 8 20.60 42.40 27.49
CA VAL A 8 20.28 41.01 27.82
C VAL A 8 19.36 40.46 26.73
N ALA A 9 19.92 39.76 25.75
CA ALA A 9 19.15 39.00 24.78
C ALA A 9 18.58 37.76 25.47
N VAL A 10 17.29 37.80 25.80
CA VAL A 10 16.52 36.63 26.24
C VAL A 10 16.39 35.69 25.02
N ILE A 11 17.21 34.66 24.98
CA ILE A 11 17.06 33.55 24.05
C ILE A 11 15.85 32.74 24.51
N ILE A 12 14.67 33.10 23.99
CA ILE A 12 13.48 32.26 24.09
C ILE A 12 13.74 31.05 23.20
N GLY A 13 14.20 29.96 23.80
CA GLY A 13 14.30 28.66 23.16
C GLY A 13 12.94 28.24 22.64
N LEU A 14 12.71 28.36 21.33
CA LEU A 14 11.65 27.68 20.62
C LEU A 14 11.94 26.18 20.70
N GLY A 15 11.43 25.53 21.73
CA GLY A 15 11.30 24.08 21.78
C GLY A 15 10.44 23.64 20.60
N ALA A 16 11.08 23.18 19.53
CA ALA A 16 10.41 22.54 18.42
C ALA A 16 9.86 21.21 18.92
N PHE A 17 8.65 21.22 19.45
CA PHE A 17 7.87 19.99 19.66
C PHE A 17 7.64 19.38 18.28
N ARG A 18 8.44 18.37 17.92
CA ARG A 18 8.15 17.50 16.78
C ARG A 18 6.88 16.74 17.13
N ALA A 19 5.72 17.26 16.72
CA ALA A 19 4.50 16.49 16.70
C ALA A 19 4.73 15.32 15.73
N GLU A 20 4.98 14.13 16.28
CA GLU A 20 5.08 12.91 15.50
C GLU A 20 3.71 12.68 14.87
N ALA A 21 3.62 12.83 13.54
CA ALA A 21 2.37 12.71 12.83
C ALA A 21 1.80 11.31 13.09
N ALA A 22 0.60 11.23 13.65
CA ALA A 22 -0.05 9.96 13.93
C ALA A 22 -0.10 9.13 12.63
N PRO A 23 0.24 7.82 12.67
CA PRO A 23 0.23 7.00 11.48
C PRO A 23 -1.16 6.96 10.85
N LEU A 24 -1.22 6.99 9.51
CA LEU A 24 -2.46 7.00 8.75
C LEU A 24 -3.38 5.84 9.19
N CYS A 25 -4.65 6.15 9.46
CA CYS A 25 -5.66 5.18 9.90
C CYS A 25 -5.26 4.35 11.13
N HIS A 26 -4.38 4.88 11.99
CA HIS A 26 -3.97 4.19 13.21
C HIS A 26 -5.13 4.00 14.19
N VAL A 27 -5.30 2.75 14.65
CA VAL A 27 -6.17 2.38 15.77
C VAL A 27 -5.31 1.69 16.82
N ALA A 28 -5.26 2.27 18.02
CA ALA A 28 -4.42 1.78 19.09
C ALA A 28 -4.87 0.39 19.58
N LYS A 29 -3.90 -0.51 19.82
CA LYS A 29 -4.17 -1.85 20.38
C LYS A 29 -4.67 -1.82 21.82
N SER A 30 -4.43 -0.73 22.54
CA SER A 30 -4.91 -0.50 23.92
C SER A 30 -6.40 -0.16 24.00
N THR A 31 -7.10 -0.07 22.87
CA THR A 31 -8.55 0.12 22.87
C THR A 31 -9.27 -1.13 23.40
N LYS A 32 -10.45 -0.95 24.00
CA LYS A 32 -11.32 -2.06 24.43
C LYS A 32 -12.01 -2.81 23.27
N LEU A 33 -11.69 -2.44 22.04
CA LEU A 33 -12.27 -3.02 20.83
C LEU A 33 -11.65 -4.40 20.57
N ALA A 34 -12.43 -5.32 20.01
CA ALA A 34 -11.91 -6.59 19.51
C ALA A 34 -11.07 -6.39 18.23
N MET A 35 -10.27 -7.39 17.84
CA MET A 35 -9.34 -7.31 16.70
C MET A 35 -10.05 -6.97 15.38
N ASP A 36 -11.18 -7.63 15.14
CA ASP A 36 -12.06 -7.45 13.98
C ASP A 36 -12.59 -6.01 13.93
N GLN A 37 -13.07 -5.49 15.07
CA GLN A 37 -13.58 -4.12 15.16
C GLN A 37 -12.48 -3.07 14.88
N ARG A 38 -11.25 -3.33 15.33
CA ARG A 38 -10.13 -2.42 15.05
C ARG A 38 -9.78 -2.43 13.56
N ASP A 39 -9.74 -3.61 12.93
CA ASP A 39 -9.50 -3.74 11.50
C ASP A 39 -10.61 -3.12 10.66
N ASP A 40 -11.88 -3.28 11.06
CA ASP A 40 -13.01 -2.61 10.41
C ASP A 40 -12.87 -1.09 10.44
N LEU A 41 -12.43 -0.53 11.56
CA LEU A 41 -12.15 0.91 11.66
C LEU A 41 -10.98 1.33 10.76
N ARG A 42 -9.90 0.56 10.72
CA ARG A 42 -8.75 0.81 9.83
C ARG A 42 -9.19 0.77 8.36
N LEU A 43 -9.95 -0.25 7.97
CA LEU A 43 -10.41 -0.46 6.60
C LEU A 43 -11.41 0.62 6.18
N LYS A 44 -12.33 1.01 7.07
CA LYS A 44 -13.24 2.13 6.86
C LYS A 44 -12.47 3.44 6.63
N CYS A 45 -11.48 3.72 7.46
CA CYS A 45 -10.61 4.89 7.28
C CYS A 45 -9.86 4.83 5.92
N LEU A 46 -9.29 3.67 5.57
CA LEU A 46 -8.58 3.49 4.30
C LEU A 46 -9.49 3.81 3.11
N LYS A 47 -10.71 3.25 3.09
CA LYS A 47 -11.70 3.49 2.03
C LYS A 47 -12.11 4.96 1.94
N GLN A 48 -12.16 5.69 3.06
CA GLN A 48 -12.41 7.14 3.07
C GLN A 48 -11.22 7.95 2.53
N LYS A 49 -9.99 7.47 2.73
CA LYS A 49 -8.76 8.17 2.38
C LYS A 49 -8.16 7.76 1.03
N LYS A 50 -8.69 6.74 0.35
CA LYS A 50 -8.16 6.17 -0.90
C LYS A 50 -7.87 7.17 -2.03
N ASN A 51 -8.56 8.32 -2.04
CA ASN A 51 -8.35 9.38 -3.04
C ASN A 51 -7.24 10.39 -2.67
N GLN A 52 -6.67 10.29 -1.47
CA GLN A 52 -5.73 11.23 -0.86
C GLN A 52 -4.37 10.59 -0.57
N ILE A 53 -4.23 9.29 -0.81
CA ILE A 53 -3.05 8.50 -0.40
C ILE A 53 -2.46 7.77 -1.61
N ASN A 54 -1.18 7.44 -1.51
CA ASN A 54 -0.47 6.63 -2.51
C ASN A 54 -0.39 5.15 -2.09
N VAL A 55 0.16 4.32 -2.99
CA VAL A 55 0.30 2.87 -2.79
C VAL A 55 1.08 2.54 -1.51
N THR A 56 2.21 3.21 -1.27
CA THR A 56 3.05 2.97 -0.08
C THR A 56 2.28 3.25 1.22
N GLN A 57 1.55 4.37 1.28
CA GLN A 57 0.72 4.71 2.43
C GLN A 57 -0.43 3.72 2.63
N CYS A 58 -1.05 3.28 1.54
CA CYS A 58 -2.11 2.27 1.58
C CYS A 58 -1.59 0.93 2.11
N LEU A 59 -0.46 0.45 1.59
CA LEU A 59 0.16 -0.80 2.03
C LEU A 59 0.65 -0.73 3.48
N ALA A 60 1.08 0.44 3.95
CA ALA A 60 1.41 0.63 5.35
C ALA A 60 0.18 0.39 6.26
N VAL A 61 -1.01 0.85 5.86
CA VAL A 61 -2.26 0.56 6.60
C VAL A 61 -2.60 -0.93 6.52
N ALA A 62 -2.53 -1.54 5.33
CA ALA A 62 -2.80 -2.97 5.16
C ALA A 62 -1.89 -3.85 6.03
N GLY A 63 -0.61 -3.47 6.18
CA GLY A 63 0.35 -4.17 7.05
C GLY A 63 0.08 -4.02 8.56
N THR A 64 -0.83 -3.13 8.97
CA THR A 64 -1.25 -2.99 10.36
C THR A 64 -2.54 -3.75 10.70
N MET A 65 -3.18 -4.36 9.71
CA MET A 65 -4.33 -5.22 9.94
C MET A 65 -3.93 -6.44 10.76
N GLU A 66 -4.84 -6.89 11.60
CA GLU A 66 -4.60 -7.97 12.56
C GLU A 66 -5.10 -9.31 12.03
N TYR A 67 -6.14 -9.32 11.19
CA TYR A 67 -6.59 -10.50 10.45
C TYR A 67 -6.10 -10.48 9.00
N SER A 68 -5.70 -11.65 8.51
CA SER A 68 -5.22 -11.83 7.14
C SER A 68 -6.28 -11.47 6.10
N THR A 69 -7.55 -11.79 6.34
CA THR A 69 -8.67 -11.40 5.47
C THR A 69 -8.83 -9.89 5.35
N ASN A 70 -8.72 -9.16 6.45
CA ASN A 70 -8.81 -7.69 6.43
C ASN A 70 -7.55 -7.07 5.81
N ALA A 71 -6.38 -7.68 6.01
CA ALA A 71 -5.15 -7.31 5.34
C ALA A 71 -5.26 -7.49 3.81
N GLU A 72 -5.83 -8.62 3.37
CA GLU A 72 -6.14 -8.93 1.97
C GLU A 72 -7.06 -7.86 1.36
N ASP A 73 -8.19 -7.58 2.01
CA ASP A 73 -9.15 -6.57 1.57
C ASP A 73 -8.50 -5.18 1.47
N ALA A 74 -7.64 -4.83 2.41
CA ALA A 74 -6.90 -3.58 2.36
C ALA A 74 -5.91 -3.54 1.19
N ARG A 75 -5.22 -4.65 0.87
CA ARG A 75 -4.33 -4.74 -0.30
C ARG A 75 -5.10 -4.64 -1.61
N LEU A 76 -6.31 -5.23 -1.68
CA LEU A 76 -7.21 -5.06 -2.83
C LEU A 76 -7.62 -3.59 -3.00
N VAL A 77 -7.87 -2.87 -1.91
CA VAL A 77 -8.09 -1.41 -1.98
C VAL A 77 -6.85 -0.70 -2.56
N CYS A 78 -5.64 -1.08 -2.16
CA CYS A 78 -4.41 -0.51 -2.70
C CYS A 78 -4.22 -0.79 -4.20
N LEU A 79 -4.70 -1.94 -4.67
CA LEU A 79 -4.56 -2.37 -6.06
C LEU A 79 -5.54 -1.67 -7.01
N TYR A 80 -6.81 -1.61 -6.61
CA TYR A 80 -7.91 -1.23 -7.50
C TYR A 80 -8.45 0.19 -7.27
N ASP A 81 -8.37 0.68 -6.04
CA ASP A 81 -9.32 1.67 -5.54
C ASP A 81 -8.70 3.06 -5.29
N LEU A 82 -7.37 3.16 -5.39
CA LEU A 82 -6.64 4.42 -5.21
C LEU A 82 -6.86 5.37 -6.38
N ARG A 83 -6.91 6.68 -6.11
CA ARG A 83 -6.93 7.68 -7.19
C ARG A 83 -5.66 7.64 -8.02
N GLN A 84 -4.51 7.58 -7.34
CA GLN A 84 -3.24 7.32 -8.00
C GLN A 84 -3.08 5.81 -8.14
N GLN A 85 -3.42 5.32 -9.34
CA GLN A 85 -3.35 3.90 -9.66
C GLN A 85 -1.90 3.39 -9.59
N PRO A 86 -1.66 2.17 -9.08
CA PRO A 86 -0.32 1.60 -8.97
C PRO A 86 0.32 1.46 -10.35
N ASN A 87 1.62 1.69 -10.47
CA ASN A 87 2.41 1.33 -11.66
C ASN A 87 2.73 -0.18 -11.71
N LEU A 88 3.35 -0.67 -12.79
CA LEU A 88 3.64 -2.11 -12.95
C LEU A 88 4.46 -2.70 -11.79
N LYS A 89 5.47 -1.98 -11.30
CA LYS A 89 6.33 -2.44 -10.20
C LYS A 89 5.53 -2.54 -8.91
N GLU A 90 4.70 -1.54 -8.62
CA GLU A 90 3.82 -1.50 -7.46
C GLU A 90 2.75 -2.58 -7.55
N CYS A 91 2.13 -2.77 -8.70
CA CYS A 91 1.12 -3.79 -8.95
C CYS A 91 1.67 -5.19 -8.63
N HIS A 92 2.85 -5.53 -9.17
CA HIS A 92 3.53 -6.79 -8.87
C HIS A 92 3.97 -6.89 -7.40
N ALA A 93 4.33 -5.79 -6.76
CA ALA A 93 4.63 -5.80 -5.33
C ALA A 93 3.38 -6.11 -4.49
N ILE A 94 2.23 -5.50 -4.82
CA ILE A 94 0.96 -5.76 -4.14
C ILE A 94 0.52 -7.22 -4.36
N SER A 95 0.60 -7.73 -5.60
CA SER A 95 0.17 -9.10 -5.92
C SER A 95 0.97 -10.17 -5.16
N LYS A 96 2.23 -9.87 -4.80
CA LYS A 96 3.07 -10.73 -3.97
C LYS A 96 2.75 -10.70 -2.48
N LEU A 97 2.07 -9.65 -2.03
CA LEU A 97 1.66 -9.49 -0.65
C LEU A 97 0.29 -10.12 -0.38
N MET A 98 -0.41 -10.60 -1.41
CA MET A 98 -1.65 -11.35 -1.23
C MET A 98 -1.40 -12.65 -0.47
N GLU A 99 -2.20 -12.90 0.56
CA GLU A 99 -2.10 -14.08 1.43
C GLU A 99 -2.71 -15.30 0.72
N PHE A 100 -3.87 -15.10 0.09
CA PHE A 100 -4.61 -16.20 -0.51
C PHE A 100 -4.21 -16.42 -1.98
N PRO A 101 -4.00 -17.68 -2.42
CA PRO A 101 -3.62 -17.98 -3.80
C PRO A 101 -4.59 -17.43 -4.85
N ASP A 102 -5.90 -17.52 -4.62
CA ASP A 102 -6.92 -17.09 -5.57
C ASP A 102 -6.86 -15.58 -5.84
N SER A 103 -6.86 -14.77 -4.78
CA SER A 103 -6.73 -13.32 -4.88
C SER A 103 -5.34 -12.90 -5.36
N GLY A 104 -4.29 -13.64 -5.01
CA GLY A 104 -2.94 -13.46 -5.52
C GLY A 104 -2.87 -13.62 -7.04
N ASP A 105 -3.44 -14.69 -7.59
CA ASP A 105 -3.47 -14.93 -9.03
C ASP A 105 -4.35 -13.94 -9.76
N GLU A 106 -5.52 -13.59 -9.21
CA GLU A 106 -6.37 -12.54 -9.78
C GLU A 106 -5.62 -11.20 -9.83
N ALA A 107 -4.89 -10.83 -8.76
CA ALA A 107 -4.09 -9.63 -8.73
C ALA A 107 -2.94 -9.65 -9.75
N ARG A 108 -2.27 -10.79 -9.94
CA ARG A 108 -1.24 -10.94 -10.99
C ARG A 108 -1.85 -10.81 -12.38
N TRP A 109 -3.01 -11.40 -12.62
CA TRP A 109 -3.75 -11.26 -13.88
C TRP A 109 -4.17 -9.81 -14.15
N GLU A 110 -4.60 -9.09 -13.13
CA GLU A 110 -4.88 -7.67 -13.25
C GLU A 110 -3.63 -6.90 -13.68
N CYS A 111 -2.47 -7.16 -13.06
CA CYS A 111 -1.22 -6.52 -13.47
C CYS A 111 -0.85 -6.82 -14.92
N LEU A 112 -1.04 -8.05 -15.40
CA LEU A 112 -0.81 -8.41 -16.80
C LEU A 112 -1.74 -7.66 -17.76
N ARG A 113 -3.04 -7.60 -17.43
CA ARG A 113 -4.06 -6.94 -18.26
C ARG A 113 -3.86 -5.42 -18.30
N LYS A 114 -3.70 -4.80 -17.14
CA LYS A 114 -3.58 -3.34 -16.98
C LYS A 114 -2.35 -2.79 -17.69
N PHE A 115 -1.25 -3.53 -17.69
CA PHE A 115 0.02 -3.10 -18.27
C PHE A 115 0.33 -3.73 -19.62
N ASN A 116 -0.63 -4.40 -20.27
CA ASN A 116 -0.44 -5.15 -21.52
C ASN A 116 0.44 -4.39 -22.55
N ARG A 117 0.14 -3.11 -22.80
CA ARG A 117 0.82 -2.27 -23.81
C ARG A 117 2.20 -1.74 -23.42
N THR A 118 2.61 -1.96 -22.17
CA THR A 118 3.82 -1.32 -21.58
C THR A 118 4.75 -2.32 -20.90
N ILE A 119 4.24 -3.50 -20.56
CA ILE A 119 5.01 -4.58 -19.94
C ILE A 119 5.88 -5.25 -21.00
N SER A 120 7.17 -5.41 -20.72
CA SER A 120 8.02 -6.20 -21.60
C SER A 120 7.68 -7.70 -21.49
N LYS A 121 7.90 -8.46 -22.56
CA LYS A 121 7.74 -9.92 -22.56
C LYS A 121 8.45 -10.59 -21.38
N LYS A 122 9.67 -10.15 -21.05
CA LYS A 122 10.43 -10.67 -19.90
C LYS A 122 9.76 -10.38 -18.55
N GLN A 123 9.21 -9.17 -18.36
CA GLN A 123 8.48 -8.82 -17.15
C GLN A 123 7.16 -9.60 -17.05
N CYS A 124 6.46 -9.75 -18.17
CA CYS A 124 5.23 -10.53 -18.28
C CYS A 124 5.49 -11.99 -17.87
N GLN A 125 6.46 -12.65 -18.51
CA GLN A 125 6.81 -14.04 -18.21
C GLN A 125 7.26 -14.23 -16.75
N LYS A 126 7.95 -13.25 -16.17
CA LYS A 126 8.33 -13.29 -14.74
C LYS A 126 7.10 -13.24 -13.83
N LEU A 127 6.09 -12.47 -14.20
CA LEU A 127 4.85 -12.37 -13.44
C LEU A 127 3.98 -13.63 -13.63
N ALA A 128 3.91 -14.17 -14.85
CA ALA A 128 3.25 -15.44 -15.16
C ALA A 128 3.81 -16.60 -14.32
N LYS A 129 5.15 -16.73 -14.24
CA LYS A 129 5.84 -17.72 -13.41
C LYS A 129 5.67 -17.54 -11.90
N SER A 130 5.03 -16.44 -11.48
CA SER A 130 4.75 -16.20 -10.07
C SER A 130 3.32 -16.54 -9.68
N MET A 131 2.50 -17.02 -10.63
CA MET A 131 1.16 -17.53 -10.35
C MET A 131 1.26 -18.71 -9.37
N SER A 132 0.27 -18.80 -8.49
CA SER A 132 0.17 -19.83 -7.47
C SER A 132 -0.36 -21.14 -8.05
N TYR A 133 -1.29 -21.08 -9.01
CA TYR A 133 -1.86 -22.27 -9.64
C TYR A 133 -1.20 -22.58 -11.00
N PRO A 134 -0.79 -23.84 -11.26
CA PRO A 134 -0.15 -24.21 -12.53
C PRO A 134 -0.96 -23.87 -13.78
N ALA A 135 -2.29 -24.02 -13.73
CA ALA A 135 -3.17 -23.67 -14.86
C ALA A 135 -3.16 -22.15 -15.14
N ASN A 136 -3.08 -21.33 -14.09
CA ASN A 136 -2.96 -19.88 -14.23
C ASN A 136 -1.57 -19.49 -14.75
N GLU A 137 -0.51 -20.16 -14.28
CA GLU A 137 0.84 -19.97 -14.80
C GLU A 137 0.89 -20.25 -16.29
N GLU A 138 0.45 -21.45 -16.73
CA GLU A 138 0.47 -21.85 -18.13
C GLU A 138 -0.31 -20.86 -19.01
N ARG A 139 -1.52 -20.52 -18.60
CA ARG A 139 -2.35 -19.54 -19.32
C ARG A 139 -1.69 -18.16 -19.37
N ALA A 140 -1.06 -17.72 -18.28
CA ALA A 140 -0.35 -16.44 -18.25
C ALA A 140 0.91 -16.46 -19.12
N GLN A 141 1.62 -17.60 -19.21
CA GLN A 141 2.74 -17.75 -20.13
C GLN A 141 2.29 -17.63 -21.59
N VAL A 142 1.20 -18.30 -21.97
CA VAL A 142 0.60 -18.18 -23.31
C VAL A 142 0.20 -16.73 -23.61
N TYR A 143 -0.47 -16.06 -22.67
CA TYR A 143 -0.82 -14.64 -22.78
C TYR A 143 0.42 -13.77 -23.05
N CYS A 144 1.51 -13.99 -22.30
CA CYS A 144 2.76 -13.26 -22.49
C CYS A 144 3.47 -13.51 -23.83
N GLU A 145 3.14 -14.60 -24.51
CA GLU A 145 3.74 -14.96 -25.79
C GLU A 145 2.93 -14.48 -26.99
N GLN A 146 1.60 -14.49 -26.86
CA GLN A 146 0.68 -14.39 -28.00
C GLN A 146 -0.22 -13.16 -27.94
N GLU A 147 -0.50 -12.62 -26.74
CA GLU A 147 -1.54 -11.60 -26.53
C GLU A 147 -0.99 -10.24 -26.08
N LEU A 148 0.34 -10.11 -25.92
CA LEU A 148 0.97 -8.82 -25.65
C LEU A 148 0.85 -7.87 -26.85
N GLN A 149 0.36 -6.65 -26.59
CA GLN A 149 0.17 -5.58 -27.59
C GLN A 149 1.38 -4.66 -27.73
#